data_AF-M5U892-F1
#
_entry.id   AF-M5U892-F1
#
_cell.length_a   1.000
_cell.length_b   1.000
_cell.length_c   1.000
_cell.angle_alpha   90.00
_cell.angle_beta   90.00
_cell.angle_gamma   90.00
#
_symmetry.space_group_name_H-M   'P 1'
#
loop_
_entity.id
_entity.type
_entity.pdbx_description
1 polymer ?
#
loop_
_entity_poly.entity_id
_entity_poly.type
_entity_poly.pdbx_seq_one_letter_code
_entity_poly.pdbx_strand_id
1 'polypeptide(L)'
;MTACQGEVQVYAVFIKPTACCGEDGWERSDLWQSAERMPGVIVVLDEGGMEASCFRATTSGQVVMYDAAGDLCFSGGITSSRGHQGDNAGRAAIVKHIRHGESDVTNTPVYGCHLLHSTNVEETQCCQR
;
A
#
# COMPACT_ATOMS: atom_id res chain seq x y z
N MET A 1 -7.88 12.11 1.56
CA MET A 1 -8.75 10.93 1.72
C MET A 1 -9.96 11.22 2.60
N THR A 2 -9.83 11.85 3.79
CA THR A 2 -11.00 12.27 4.60
C THR A 2 -12.02 13.13 3.83
N ALA A 3 -11.54 13.99 2.92
CA ALA A 3 -12.38 14.84 2.07
C ALA A 3 -13.14 14.11 0.94
N CYS A 4 -13.02 12.79 0.85
CA CYS A 4 -13.70 11.91 -0.13
C CYS A 4 -14.42 10.75 0.59
N GLN A 5 -14.71 10.90 1.89
CA GLN A 5 -15.37 9.85 2.67
C GLN A 5 -16.74 9.51 2.08
N GLY A 6 -16.98 8.21 1.88
CA GLY A 6 -18.21 7.70 1.27
C GLY A 6 -18.20 7.68 -0.26
N GLU A 7 -17.22 8.31 -0.91
CA GLU A 7 -17.04 8.27 -2.37
C GLU A 7 -16.01 7.22 -2.80
N VAL A 8 -15.14 6.80 -1.87
CA VAL A 8 -14.11 5.79 -2.10
C VAL A 8 -13.97 4.88 -0.88
N GLN A 9 -13.78 3.58 -1.11
CA GLN A 9 -13.39 2.64 -0.06
C GLN A 9 -11.86 2.62 0.04
N VAL A 10 -11.33 2.85 1.25
CA VAL A 10 -9.89 2.89 1.47
C VAL A 10 -9.44 1.66 2.27
N TYR A 11 -8.40 0.99 1.77
CA TYR A 11 -7.72 -0.09 2.46
C TYR A 11 -6.28 0.31 2.79
N ALA A 12 -5.84 0.02 4.01
CA ALA A 12 -4.44 0.13 4.42
C ALA A 12 -3.89 -1.28 4.65
N VAL A 13 -3.02 -1.73 3.75
CA VAL A 13 -2.49 -3.09 3.74
C VAL A 13 -1.09 -3.12 4.35
N PHE A 14 -0.90 -3.94 5.39
CA PHE A 14 0.37 -4.11 6.08
C PHE A 14 0.88 -5.53 5.87
N ILE A 15 2.06 -5.67 5.28
CA ILE A 15 2.64 -6.98 5.01
C ILE A 15 3.27 -7.54 6.28
N LYS A 16 2.95 -8.80 6.60
CA LYS A 16 3.68 -9.63 7.56
C LYS A 16 4.48 -10.69 6.80
N PRO A 17 5.82 -10.55 6.69
CA PRO A 17 6.64 -11.54 6.01
C PRO A 17 6.56 -12.91 6.70
N THR A 18 6.54 -13.98 5.90
CA THR A 18 6.52 -15.38 6.39
C THR A 18 7.78 -15.75 7.20
N ALA A 19 8.86 -14.97 7.11
CA ALA A 19 10.03 -15.18 7.96
C ALA A 19 9.79 -14.79 9.44
N CYS A 20 8.74 -14.02 9.73
CA CYS A 20 8.44 -13.47 11.05
C CYS A 20 7.29 -14.21 11.77
N CYS A 21 6.95 -15.44 11.36
CA CYS A 21 5.80 -16.24 11.84
C CYS A 21 5.74 -16.55 13.36
N GLY A 22 6.64 -16.02 14.19
CA GLY A 22 6.74 -16.37 15.62
C GLY A 22 6.42 -15.27 16.62
N GLU A 23 6.25 -14.01 16.18
CA GLU A 23 6.03 -12.88 17.09
C GLU A 23 4.58 -12.37 17.01
N ASP A 24 3.78 -12.74 18.02
CA ASP A 24 2.47 -12.14 18.24
C ASP A 24 2.62 -10.63 18.51
N GLY A 25 1.90 -9.79 17.76
CA GLY A 25 1.92 -8.34 17.93
C GLY A 25 2.95 -7.59 17.09
N TRP A 26 3.74 -8.27 16.25
CA TRP A 26 4.67 -7.63 15.30
C TRP A 26 3.96 -6.60 14.40
N GLU A 27 2.74 -6.90 13.98
CA GLU A 27 1.93 -6.05 13.11
C GLU A 27 1.44 -4.75 13.78
N ARG A 28 1.36 -4.71 15.13
CA ARG A 28 0.78 -3.59 15.90
C ARG A 28 1.72 -2.42 16.12
N SER A 29 2.49 -2.08 15.09
CA SER A 29 3.33 -0.88 15.04
C SER A 29 2.51 0.40 15.26
N ASP A 30 3.19 1.50 15.58
CA ASP A 30 2.56 2.83 15.69
C ASP A 30 1.82 3.23 14.40
N LEU A 31 2.32 2.77 13.24
CA LEU A 31 1.70 3.03 11.94
C LEU A 31 0.38 2.26 11.78
N TRP A 32 0.34 0.99 12.20
CA TRP A 32 -0.88 0.18 12.20
C TRP A 32 -1.96 0.82 13.07
N GLN A 33 -1.62 1.14 14.33
CA GLN A 33 -2.56 1.75 15.26
C GLN A 33 -3.05 3.12 14.77
N SER A 34 -2.19 3.87 14.07
CA SER A 34 -2.58 5.15 13.47
C SER A 34 -3.57 4.95 12.32
N ALA A 35 -3.38 3.94 11.48
CA ALA A 35 -4.30 3.60 10.40
C ALA A 35 -5.66 3.12 10.93
N GLU A 36 -5.68 2.29 11.99
CA GLU A 36 -6.93 1.81 12.61
C GLU A 36 -7.79 2.95 13.17
N ARG A 37 -7.17 4.04 13.62
CA ARG A 37 -7.88 5.23 14.11
C ARG A 37 -8.41 6.13 13.00
N MET A 38 -8.07 5.87 11.73
CA MET A 38 -8.53 6.70 10.61
C MET A 38 -9.97 6.34 10.22
N PRO A 39 -10.92 7.29 10.28
CA PRO A 39 -12.30 6.99 9.91
C PRO A 39 -12.43 6.67 8.42
N GLY A 40 -13.09 5.55 8.11
CA GLY A 40 -13.33 5.08 6.73
C GLY A 40 -12.17 4.28 6.10
N VAL A 41 -11.12 3.98 6.88
CA VAL A 41 -10.00 3.12 6.44
C VAL A 41 -10.21 1.72 7.01
N ILE A 42 -10.13 0.70 6.15
CA ILE A 42 -10.10 -0.71 6.54
C ILE A 42 -8.63 -1.14 6.59
N VAL A 43 -8.17 -1.58 7.75
CA VAL A 43 -6.80 -2.08 7.91
C VAL A 43 -6.78 -3.58 7.64
N VAL A 44 -5.85 -4.03 6.80
CA VAL A 44 -5.69 -5.43 6.39
C VAL A 44 -4.27 -5.89 6.69
N LEU A 45 -4.15 -7.04 7.35
CA LEU A 45 -2.88 -7.76 7.49
C LEU A 45 -2.69 -8.66 6.27
N ASP A 46 -1.62 -8.43 5.52
CA ASP A 46 -1.25 -9.23 4.35
C ASP A 46 -0.17 -10.24 4.73
N GLU A 47 -0.62 -11.41 5.16
CA GLU A 47 0.24 -12.52 5.53
C GLU A 47 0.97 -13.07 4.29
N GLY A 48 2.30 -13.01 4.31
CA GLY A 48 3.14 -13.50 3.23
C GLY A 48 3.14 -12.63 1.96
N GLY A 49 2.45 -11.49 1.93
CA GLY A 49 2.47 -10.57 0.79
C GLY A 49 1.55 -10.95 -0.37
N MET A 50 0.50 -11.74 -0.11
CA MET A 50 -0.47 -12.17 -1.12
C MET A 50 -1.19 -10.98 -1.76
N GLU A 51 -1.68 -10.03 -0.95
CA GLU A 51 -2.39 -8.86 -1.46
C GLU A 51 -1.44 -7.91 -2.18
N ALA A 52 -0.25 -7.68 -1.63
CA ALA A 52 0.78 -6.92 -2.31
C ALA A 52 1.12 -7.50 -3.70
N SER A 53 1.18 -8.83 -3.82
CA SER A 53 1.36 -9.52 -5.10
C SER A 53 0.17 -9.30 -6.05
N CYS A 54 -1.06 -9.49 -5.57
CA CYS A 54 -2.30 -9.27 -6.33
C CYS A 54 -2.36 -7.84 -6.91
N PHE A 55 -2.03 -6.85 -6.10
CA PHE A 55 -2.01 -5.43 -6.50
C PHE A 55 -0.70 -5.00 -7.18
N ARG A 56 0.24 -5.93 -7.37
CA ARG A 56 1.57 -5.69 -7.98
C ARG A 56 2.36 -4.59 -7.26
N ALA A 57 2.15 -4.44 -5.96
CA ALA A 57 2.82 -3.47 -5.11
C ALA A 57 4.19 -4.01 -4.68
N THR A 58 5.26 -3.30 -5.03
CA THR A 58 6.64 -3.72 -4.72
C THR A 58 7.31 -2.86 -3.67
N THR A 59 6.78 -1.66 -3.41
CA THR A 59 7.42 -0.63 -2.58
C THR A 59 6.45 -0.11 -1.52
N SER A 60 6.92 0.04 -0.28
CA SER A 60 6.12 0.59 0.81
C SER A 60 5.67 2.01 0.47
N GLY A 61 4.37 2.30 0.62
CA GLY A 61 3.78 3.58 0.21
C GLY A 61 3.24 3.61 -1.21
N GLN A 62 3.27 2.47 -1.93
CA GLN A 62 2.49 2.27 -3.15
C GLN A 62 1.01 2.48 -2.85
N VAL A 63 0.33 3.22 -3.72
CA VAL A 63 -1.13 3.35 -3.72
C VAL A 63 -1.64 2.93 -5.09
N VAL A 64 -2.68 2.11 -5.08
CA VAL A 64 -3.45 1.74 -6.28
C VAL A 64 -4.89 2.18 -6.09
N MET A 65 -5.53 2.60 -7.17
CA MET A 65 -6.94 2.97 -7.20
C MET A 65 -7.61 2.30 -8.39
N TYR A 66 -8.74 1.66 -8.12
CA TYR A 66 -9.60 1.04 -9.10
C TYR A 66 -10.95 1.74 -9.10
N ASP A 67 -11.60 1.80 -10.26
CA ASP A 67 -12.99 2.25 -10.36
C ASP A 67 -13.99 1.14 -10.02
N ALA A 68 -15.28 1.44 -10.16
CA ALA A 68 -16.36 0.50 -9.91
C ALA A 68 -16.45 -0.65 -10.93
N ALA A 69 -15.81 -0.52 -12.10
CA ALA A 69 -15.70 -1.59 -13.10
C ALA A 69 -14.51 -2.54 -12.81
N GLY A 70 -13.61 -2.12 -11.91
CA GLY A 70 -12.40 -2.85 -11.56
C GLY A 70 -11.20 -2.47 -12.43
N ASP A 71 -11.28 -1.39 -13.18
CA ASP A 71 -10.18 -0.89 -14.01
C ASP A 71 -9.18 -0.10 -13.17
N LEU A 72 -7.88 -0.29 -13.42
CA LEU A 72 -6.83 0.42 -12.70
C LEU A 72 -6.74 1.88 -13.18
N CYS A 73 -7.14 2.81 -12.32
CA CYS A 73 -7.17 4.23 -12.62
C CYS A 73 -5.90 4.98 -12.17
N PHE A 74 -5.24 4.50 -11.13
CA PHE A 74 -4.00 5.10 -10.62
C PHE A 74 -3.11 4.05 -9.96
N SER A 75 -1.79 4.15 -10.17
CA SER A 75 -0.79 3.37 -9.45
C SER A 75 0.44 4.25 -9.21
N GLY A 76 0.75 4.58 -7.95
CA GLY A 76 1.87 5.46 -7.64
C GLY A 76 1.95 5.89 -6.19
N GLY A 77 2.86 6.82 -5.89
CA GLY A 77 3.07 7.35 -4.54
C GLY A 77 2.25 8.61 -4.26
N ILE A 78 1.63 8.69 -3.09
CA ILE A 78 0.85 9.87 -2.66
C ILE A 78 1.62 10.82 -1.72
N THR A 79 2.93 10.60 -1.57
CA THR A 79 3.85 11.47 -0.82
C THR A 79 4.98 11.93 -1.75
N SER A 80 5.21 13.25 -1.84
CA SER A 80 6.15 13.84 -2.81
C SER A 80 7.62 13.59 -2.45
N SER A 81 7.97 13.59 -1.16
CA SER A 81 9.27 13.21 -0.60
C SER A 81 9.21 13.09 0.94
N ARG A 82 10.24 12.55 1.60
CA ARG A 82 10.35 12.59 3.08
C ARG A 82 10.39 14.06 3.54
N GLY A 83 9.45 14.43 4.42
CA GLY A 83 9.49 15.72 5.13
C GLY A 83 8.87 16.93 4.41
N HIS A 84 8.30 16.77 3.21
CA HIS A 84 7.53 17.85 2.56
C HIS A 84 6.02 17.61 2.64
N GLN A 85 5.33 18.42 3.46
CA GLN A 85 3.91 18.70 3.26
C GLN A 85 3.76 19.65 2.07
N GLY A 86 2.90 19.31 1.12
CA GLY A 86 2.67 20.15 -0.06
C GLY A 86 1.93 19.40 -1.15
N ASP A 87 1.87 20.02 -2.33
CA ASP A 87 1.24 19.42 -3.51
C ASP A 87 1.85 18.07 -3.83
N ASN A 88 1.00 17.05 -3.88
CA ASN A 88 1.36 15.73 -4.32
C ASN A 88 0.53 15.39 -5.55
N ALA A 89 1.20 15.21 -6.68
CA ALA A 89 0.57 14.91 -7.96
C ALA A 89 -0.30 13.64 -7.90
N GLY A 90 0.10 12.63 -7.10
CA GLY A 90 -0.67 11.39 -6.93
C GLY A 90 -1.96 11.60 -6.14
N ARG A 91 -1.90 12.34 -5.02
CA ARG A 91 -3.09 12.73 -4.24
C ARG A 91 -4.02 13.61 -5.08
N ALA A 92 -3.47 14.56 -5.83
CA ALA A 92 -4.26 15.43 -6.70
C ALA A 92 -4.95 14.61 -7.80
N ALA A 93 -4.24 13.64 -8.40
CA ALA A 93 -4.79 12.72 -9.39
C ALA A 93 -5.96 11.89 -8.85
N ILE A 94 -5.78 11.25 -7.69
CA ILE A 94 -6.82 10.46 -7.04
C ILE A 94 -8.05 11.32 -6.73
N VAL A 95 -7.86 12.51 -6.15
CA VAL A 95 -8.98 13.41 -5.84
C VAL A 95 -9.67 13.91 -7.10
N LYS A 96 -8.92 14.24 -8.16
CA LYS A 96 -9.48 14.66 -9.45
C LYS A 96 -10.34 13.54 -10.04
N HIS A 97 -9.83 12.31 -10.04
CA HIS A 97 -10.54 11.15 -10.54
C HIS A 97 -11.82 10.86 -9.73
N ILE A 98 -11.76 10.87 -8.39
CA ILE A 98 -12.96 10.68 -7.55
C ILE A 98 -14.04 11.72 -7.86
N ARG A 99 -13.66 12.99 -8.04
CA ARG A 99 -14.61 14.09 -8.23
C ARG A 99 -15.13 14.25 -9.65
N HIS A 100 -14.34 13.86 -10.65
CA HIS A 100 -14.62 14.17 -12.06
C HIS A 100 -14.67 12.92 -12.95
N GLY A 101 -14.36 11.74 -12.42
CA GLY A 101 -14.31 10.47 -13.17
C GLY A 101 -13.02 10.26 -13.97
N GLU A 102 -12.13 11.25 -14.05
CA GLU A 102 -10.89 11.14 -14.83
C GLU A 102 -9.74 12.00 -14.28
N SER A 103 -8.51 11.61 -14.61
CA SER A 103 -7.28 12.34 -14.30
C SER A 103 -6.24 12.07 -15.37
N ASP A 104 -5.53 13.11 -15.83
CA ASP A 104 -4.44 12.98 -16.81
C ASP A 104 -3.20 12.29 -16.21
N VAL A 105 -3.10 12.31 -14.88
CA VAL A 105 -2.03 11.66 -14.13
C VAL A 105 -2.56 10.34 -13.60
N THR A 106 -1.93 9.23 -14.02
CA THR A 106 -2.29 7.86 -13.61
C THR A 106 -1.15 7.15 -12.87
N ASN A 107 0.04 7.74 -12.81
CA ASN A 107 1.19 7.20 -12.10
C ASN A 107 2.09 8.32 -11.53
N THR A 108 2.72 8.04 -10.40
CA THR A 108 3.74 8.87 -9.77
C THR A 108 4.82 8.00 -9.11
N PRO A 109 6.05 8.50 -8.96
CA PRO A 109 7.10 7.78 -8.25
C PRO A 109 6.68 7.38 -6.83
N VAL A 110 7.15 6.22 -6.39
CA VAL A 110 6.94 5.69 -5.04
C VAL A 110 8.29 5.59 -4.35
N TYR A 111 8.38 6.10 -3.13
CA TYR A 111 9.61 6.12 -2.35
C TYR A 111 9.40 5.35 -1.06
N GLY A 112 10.14 4.25 -0.90
CA GLY A 112 9.98 3.38 0.25
C GLY A 112 10.94 2.19 0.22
N CYS A 113 10.80 1.33 1.23
CA CYS A 113 11.48 0.05 1.27
C CYS A 113 10.79 -0.94 0.33
N HIS A 114 11.52 -1.91 -0.19
CA HIS A 114 10.90 -3.03 -0.91
C HIS A 114 10.03 -3.84 0.05
N LEU A 115 8.83 -4.19 -0.40
CA LEU A 115 7.80 -4.88 0.37
C LEU A 115 8.11 -6.37 0.54
N LEU A 116 8.58 -7.00 -0.52
CA LEU A 116 9.06 -8.37 -0.54
C LEU A 116 10.46 -8.35 -1.13
N HIS A 117 11.44 -8.90 -0.42
CA HIS A 117 12.68 -9.27 -1.07
C HIS A 117 12.36 -10.45 -1.98
N SER A 118 12.73 -10.40 -3.26
CA SER A 118 12.65 -11.56 -4.14
C SER A 118 13.53 -12.64 -3.52
N THR A 119 12.93 -13.56 -2.77
CA THR A 119 13.64 -14.78 -2.40
C THR A 119 13.72 -15.58 -3.68
N ASN A 120 14.87 -15.49 -4.35
CA ASN A 120 15.33 -16.64 -5.12
C ASN A 120 15.22 -17.83 -4.18
N VAL A 121 14.33 -18.75 -4.51
CA VAL A 121 14.21 -20.03 -3.83
C VAL A 121 15.45 -20.82 -4.23
N GLU A 122 16.56 -20.60 -3.54
CA GLU A 122 17.64 -21.58 -3.50
C GLU A 122 17.34 -22.52 -2.32
N GLU A 123 16.75 -23.64 -2.71
CA GLU A 123 16.61 -24.86 -1.95
C GLU A 123 17.92 -25.26 -1.24
N THR A 124 17.75 -25.72 0.00
CA THR A 124 18.57 -26.75 0.68
C THR A 124 19.98 -26.34 1.15
N GLN A 125 20.15 -26.21 2.47
CA GLN A 125 20.69 -27.31 3.32
C GLN A 125 20.96 -26.79 4.74
N CYS A 126 19.98 -26.96 5.64
CA CYS A 126 20.23 -26.89 7.08
C CYS A 126 20.63 -28.29 7.56
N CYS A 127 21.78 -28.38 8.22
CA CYS A 127 22.33 -29.54 8.94
C CYS A 127 22.90 -30.70 8.07
N GLN A 128 24.21 -30.66 7.84
CA GLN A 128 25.03 -31.86 7.98
C GLN A 128 25.99 -31.69 9.16
N ARG A 129 26.21 -32.82 9.83
CA ARG A 129 26.56 -33.04 11.24
C ARG A 129 27.96 -32.58 11.64
#